data_AF-Q56NK8-F1
#
_entry.id   AF-Q56NK8-F1
#
_cell.length_a   1.000
_cell.length_b   1.000
_cell.length_c   1.000
_cell.angle_alpha   90.00
_cell.angle_beta   90.00
_cell.angle_gamma   90.00
#
_symmetry.space_group_name_H-M   'P 1'
#
loop_
_entity.id
_entity.type
_entity.pdbx_description
1 polymer ?
#
loop_
_entity_poly.entity_id
_entity_poly.type
_entity_poly.pdbx_seq_one_letter_code
_entity_poly.pdbx_strand_id
1 'polypeptide(L)'
;EFDCVSKLGQEQADAAFQGHWASFITESDLDEMKRYGINTIRIPLGYWLDRSLVDSSEHFPQGAEEYLVRVCGWATARGLYIILEYVKPRFIIDMIAAAPSPGFYNEYNYGRGVKFLQYLTKLAHERPEMENV
;
A
#
# COMPACT_ATOMS: atom_id res chain seq x y z
N GLU A 1 -2.23 -11.04 -3.47
CA GLU A 1 -3.50 -10.27 -3.44
C GLU A 1 -4.36 -10.57 -4.66
N PHE A 2 -3.85 -10.37 -5.89
CA PHE A 2 -4.59 -10.63 -7.12
C PHE A 2 -5.31 -11.98 -7.16
N ASP A 3 -4.54 -13.07 -7.04
CA ASP A 3 -5.09 -14.43 -7.07
C ASP A 3 -6.01 -14.73 -5.88
N CYS A 4 -5.81 -14.05 -4.74
CA CYS A 4 -6.65 -14.22 -3.56
C CYS A 4 -8.05 -13.68 -3.84
N VAL A 5 -8.14 -12.44 -4.35
CA VAL A 5 -9.40 -11.81 -4.73
C VAL A 5 -10.07 -12.56 -5.88
N SER A 6 -9.28 -12.95 -6.89
CA SER A 6 -9.79 -13.73 -8.03
C SER A 6 -10.40 -15.07 -7.60
N LYS A 7 -9.82 -15.76 -6.61
CA LYS A 7 -10.31 -17.06 -6.11
C LYS A 7 -11.47 -16.96 -5.12
N LEU A 8 -11.43 -16.00 -4.19
CA LEU A 8 -12.47 -15.84 -3.16
C LEU A 8 -13.71 -15.09 -3.67
N GLY A 9 -13.54 -14.28 -4.73
CA GLY A 9 -14.55 -13.32 -5.15
C GLY A 9 -14.42 -11.99 -4.39
N GLN A 10 -14.81 -10.90 -5.06
CA GLN A 10 -14.55 -9.53 -4.61
C GLN A 10 -15.09 -9.24 -3.20
N GLU A 11 -16.36 -9.53 -2.94
CA GLU A 11 -17.03 -9.21 -1.66
C GLU A 11 -16.38 -9.90 -0.46
N GLN A 12 -16.15 -11.22 -0.57
CA GLN A 12 -15.55 -12.00 0.51
C GLN A 12 -14.08 -11.62 0.74
N ALA A 13 -13.35 -11.36 -0.35
CA ALA A 13 -11.98 -10.91 -0.25
C ALA A 13 -11.90 -9.52 0.40
N ASP A 14 -12.73 -8.56 -0.01
CA ASP A 14 -12.76 -7.22 0.58
C ASP A 14 -13.05 -7.30 2.08
N ALA A 15 -14.05 -8.07 2.51
CA ALA A 15 -14.33 -8.26 3.94
C ALA A 15 -13.12 -8.83 4.71
N ALA A 16 -12.41 -9.82 4.14
CA ALA A 16 -11.22 -10.39 4.75
C ALA A 16 -10.06 -9.40 4.82
N PHE A 17 -9.81 -8.64 3.76
CA PHE A 17 -8.74 -7.63 3.72
C PHE A 17 -9.02 -6.46 4.66
N GLN A 18 -10.27 -6.02 4.80
CA GLN A 18 -10.69 -5.03 5.78
C GLN A 18 -10.37 -5.51 7.22
N GLY A 19 -10.71 -6.76 7.55
CA GLY A 19 -10.33 -7.35 8.84
C GLY A 19 -8.81 -7.44 9.05
N HIS A 20 -8.07 -7.80 8.00
CA HIS A 20 -6.61 -7.85 8.03
C HIS A 20 -5.99 -6.47 8.29
N TRP A 21 -6.31 -5.45 7.50
CA TRP A 21 -5.77 -4.10 7.69
C TRP A 21 -6.21 -3.46 9.01
N ALA A 22 -7.38 -3.85 9.52
CA ALA A 22 -7.86 -3.36 10.80
C ALA A 22 -7.04 -3.86 12.01
N SER A 23 -6.37 -5.00 11.90
CA SER A 23 -5.78 -5.71 13.04
C SER A 23 -4.31 -6.09 12.90
N PHE A 24 -3.75 -6.10 11.68
CA PHE A 24 -2.40 -6.58 11.44
C PHE A 24 -1.32 -5.64 11.95
N ILE A 25 -1.51 -4.33 11.77
CA ILE A 25 -0.70 -3.27 12.40
C ILE A 25 -1.66 -2.36 13.15
N THR A 26 -1.35 -2.16 14.42
CA THR A 26 -2.12 -1.37 15.37
C THR A 26 -1.29 -0.22 15.91
N GLU A 27 -1.95 0.70 16.59
CA GLU A 27 -1.27 1.81 17.24
C GLU A 27 -0.23 1.35 18.27
N SER A 28 -0.49 0.25 18.99
CA SER A 28 0.45 -0.30 19.97
C SER A 28 1.74 -0.83 19.36
N ASP A 29 1.72 -1.29 18.10
CA ASP A 29 2.95 -1.72 17.41
C ASP A 29 3.90 -0.54 17.21
N LEU A 30 3.36 0.65 16.91
CA LEU A 30 4.16 1.86 16.75
C LEU A 30 4.71 2.39 18.09
N ASP A 31 3.97 2.22 19.18
CA ASP A 31 4.47 2.49 20.54
C ASP A 31 5.65 1.59 20.90
N GLU A 32 5.53 0.30 20.57
CA GLU A 32 6.61 -0.66 20.78
C GLU A 32 7.85 -0.35 19.93
N MET A 33 7.66 -0.04 18.63
CA MET A 33 8.76 0.39 17.76
C MET A 33 9.50 1.60 18.35
N LYS A 34 8.75 2.61 18.80
CA LYS A 34 9.33 3.81 19.41
C LYS A 34 10.07 3.51 20.71
N ARG A 35 9.55 2.59 21.54
CA ARG A 35 10.22 2.12 22.77
C ARG A 35 11.58 1.48 22.47
N TYR A 36 11.72 0.80 21.33
CA TYR A 36 13.00 0.25 20.88
C TYR A 36 13.93 1.28 20.20
N GLY A 37 13.52 2.55 20.12
CA GLY A 37 14.32 3.62 19.51
C GLY A 37 14.24 3.67 17.98
N ILE A 38 13.29 2.96 17.37
CA ILE A 38 13.00 3.11 15.93
C ILE A 38 12.38 4.49 15.70
N ASN A 39 12.85 5.19 14.66
CA ASN A 39 12.41 6.54 14.32
C ASN A 39 11.77 6.65 12.93
N THR A 40 11.78 5.59 12.13
CA THR A 40 11.27 5.59 10.75
C THR A 40 10.57 4.29 10.44
N ILE A 41 9.42 4.36 9.76
CA ILE A 41 8.72 3.21 9.20
C ILE A 41 8.70 3.28 7.67
N ARG A 42 8.63 2.12 7.02
CA ARG A 42 8.55 1.99 5.56
C ARG A 42 7.32 1.18 5.20
N ILE A 43 6.42 1.76 4.43
CA ILE A 43 5.11 1.18 4.11
C ILE A 43 5.08 0.78 2.63
N PRO A 44 5.11 -0.53 2.31
CA PRO A 44 4.97 -1.02 0.94
C PRO A 44 3.54 -0.89 0.43
N LEU A 45 3.38 -0.30 -0.76
CA LEU A 45 2.08 -0.03 -1.37
C LEU A 45 2.04 -0.49 -2.83
N GLY A 46 0.94 -1.12 -3.20
CA GLY A 46 0.63 -1.45 -4.60
C GLY A 46 -0.15 -0.32 -5.27
N TYR A 47 0.03 -0.17 -6.59
CA TYR A 47 -0.68 0.86 -7.39
C TYR A 47 -2.20 0.78 -7.27
N TRP A 48 -2.71 -0.42 -6.94
CA TRP A 48 -4.14 -0.71 -6.80
C TRP A 48 -4.81 0.03 -5.64
N LEU A 49 -4.02 0.66 -4.76
CA LEU A 49 -4.48 1.61 -3.77
C LEU A 49 -5.25 2.77 -4.43
N ASP A 50 -4.74 3.28 -5.57
CA ASP A 50 -5.48 4.22 -6.41
C ASP A 50 -6.42 3.42 -7.34
N ARG A 51 -7.71 3.47 -7.02
CA ARG A 51 -8.74 2.75 -7.77
C ARG A 51 -8.88 3.20 -9.22
N SER A 52 -8.43 4.42 -9.56
CA SER A 52 -8.46 4.91 -10.94
C SER A 52 -7.44 4.24 -11.85
N LEU A 53 -6.45 3.53 -11.28
CA LEU A 53 -5.40 2.81 -12.01
C LEU A 53 -5.66 1.31 -12.17
N VAL A 54 -6.77 0.82 -11.61
CA VAL A 54 -7.16 -0.59 -11.65
C VAL A 54 -8.14 -0.83 -12.79
N ASP A 55 -7.76 -1.69 -13.72
CA ASP A 55 -8.63 -2.04 -14.85
C ASP A 55 -9.75 -3.00 -14.43
N SER A 56 -10.85 -3.05 -15.20
CA SER A 56 -11.98 -3.94 -14.92
C SER A 56 -11.66 -5.44 -14.95
N SER A 57 -10.54 -5.81 -15.59
CA SER A 57 -10.03 -7.18 -15.62
C SER A 57 -9.16 -7.53 -14.40
N GLU A 58 -8.83 -6.56 -13.55
CA GLU A 58 -7.92 -6.75 -12.43
C GLU A 58 -8.68 -6.94 -11.11
N HIS A 59 -8.21 -7.88 -10.30
CA HIS A 59 -8.81 -8.24 -9.03
C HIS A 59 -7.91 -7.79 -7.89
N PHE A 60 -8.27 -6.72 -7.19
CA PHE A 60 -7.52 -6.24 -6.02
C PHE A 60 -8.48 -5.81 -4.92
N PRO A 61 -8.06 -5.94 -3.64
CA PRO A 61 -8.92 -5.58 -2.54
C PRO A 61 -9.14 -4.06 -2.50
N GLN A 62 -10.29 -3.64 -1.96
CA GLN A 62 -10.73 -2.26 -1.98
C GLN A 62 -10.77 -1.65 -0.57
N GLY A 63 -10.49 -0.35 -0.48
CA GLY A 63 -10.62 0.43 0.76
C GLY A 63 -9.36 0.52 1.63
N ALA A 64 -8.17 0.22 1.12
CA ALA A 64 -6.91 0.30 1.89
C ALA A 64 -6.48 1.74 2.25
N GLU A 65 -6.92 2.77 1.51
CA GLU A 65 -6.49 4.17 1.71
C GLU A 65 -6.77 4.67 3.14
N GLU A 66 -7.93 4.35 3.71
CA GLU A 66 -8.29 4.75 5.07
C GLU A 66 -7.30 4.19 6.10
N TYR A 67 -6.88 2.93 5.94
CA TYR A 67 -5.92 2.29 6.83
C TYR A 67 -4.52 2.88 6.68
N LEU A 68 -4.11 3.23 5.46
CA LEU A 68 -2.85 3.94 5.20
C LEU A 68 -2.83 5.29 5.92
N VAL A 69 -3.87 6.11 5.73
CA VAL A 69 -3.95 7.43 6.38
C VAL A 69 -3.94 7.27 7.90
N ARG A 70 -4.67 6.29 8.42
CA ARG A 70 -4.74 6.00 9.86
C ARG A 70 -3.38 5.64 10.45
N VAL A 71 -2.64 4.70 9.84
CA VAL A 71 -1.31 4.30 10.34
C VAL A 71 -0.29 5.42 10.21
N CYS A 72 -0.37 6.25 9.15
CA CYS A 72 0.44 7.46 9.03
C CYS A 72 0.12 8.45 10.16
N GLY A 73 -1.16 8.68 10.47
CA GLY A 73 -1.57 9.57 11.57
C GLY A 73 -1.02 9.11 12.92
N TRP A 74 -1.08 7.81 13.20
CA TRP A 74 -0.49 7.24 14.43
C TRP A 74 1.04 7.41 14.48
N ALA A 75 1.71 7.25 13.35
CA ALA A 75 3.16 7.42 13.23
C ALA A 75 3.58 8.89 13.38
N THR A 76 2.85 9.81 12.72
CA THR A 76 3.04 11.26 12.82
C THR A 76 2.86 11.75 14.26
N ALA A 77 1.80 11.32 14.95
CA ALA A 77 1.56 11.65 16.37
C ALA A 77 2.70 11.19 17.30
N ARG A 78 3.49 10.20 16.86
CA ARG A 78 4.66 9.67 17.56
C ARG A 78 5.98 10.28 17.08
N GLY A 79 5.97 11.21 16.13
CA GLY A 79 7.18 11.78 15.56
C GLY A 79 8.03 10.76 14.80
N LEU A 80 7.42 9.68 14.30
CA LEU A 80 8.08 8.74 13.39
C LEU A 80 8.08 9.35 11.98
N TYR A 81 9.19 9.20 11.26
CA TYR A 81 9.26 9.46 9.82
C TYR A 81 8.63 8.30 9.04
N ILE A 82 8.04 8.60 7.89
CA ILE A 82 7.29 7.63 7.10
C ILE A 82 7.84 7.60 5.68
N ILE A 83 8.21 6.42 5.19
CA ILE A 83 8.60 6.22 3.79
C ILE A 83 7.48 5.43 3.10
N LEU A 84 6.82 6.05 2.12
CA LEU A 84 5.91 5.34 1.24
C LEU A 84 6.71 4.67 0.12
N GLU A 85 6.64 3.34 0.04
CA GLU A 85 7.31 2.57 -1.00
C GLU A 85 6.30 2.09 -2.04
N TYR A 86 6.48 2.52 -3.30
CA TYR A 86 5.80 1.86 -4.41
C TYR A 86 6.44 0.50 -4.71
N VAL A 87 5.68 -0.56 -4.42
CA VAL A 87 6.03 -1.94 -4.77
C VAL A 87 5.52 -2.23 -6.18
N LYS A 88 6.46 -2.27 -7.13
CA LYS A 88 6.19 -2.45 -8.56
C LYS A 88 5.59 -3.83 -8.84
N PRO A 89 4.50 -3.92 -9.63
CA PRO A 89 4.00 -5.20 -10.10
C PRO A 89 5.04 -5.91 -10.98
N ARG A 90 5.27 -7.20 -10.70
CA ARG A 90 6.00 -8.15 -11.57
C ARG A 90 7.46 -7.79 -11.88
N PHE A 91 8.23 -7.40 -10.88
CA PHE A 91 9.69 -7.49 -10.88
C PHE A 91 10.19 -7.75 -9.44
N ILE A 92 10.42 -9.02 -9.08
CA ILE A 92 11.73 -9.68 -8.87
C ILE A 92 11.43 -11.20 -9.00
N ILE A 93 12.39 -11.98 -9.51
CA ILE A 93 12.31 -13.46 -9.62
C ILE A 93 12.03 -14.15 -8.26
N ASP A 94 12.18 -13.44 -7.13
CA ASP A 94 11.75 -13.91 -5.83
C ASP A 94 10.94 -12.84 -5.07
N MET A 95 9.84 -13.30 -4.48
CA MET A 95 9.05 -12.73 -3.36
C MET A 95 7.66 -12.11 -3.61
N ILE A 96 7.32 -11.49 -4.75
CA ILE A 96 6.01 -10.76 -4.85
C ILE A 96 5.09 -11.22 -6.00
N ALA A 97 5.61 -11.74 -7.10
CA ALA A 97 4.87 -12.55 -8.08
C ALA A 97 5.86 -13.12 -9.11
N ALA A 98 6.00 -14.45 -9.18
CA ALA A 98 6.83 -15.09 -10.18
C ALA A 98 6.25 -14.85 -11.58
N ALA A 99 6.96 -14.09 -12.41
CA ALA A 99 6.62 -13.88 -13.81
C ALA A 99 7.81 -14.33 -14.69
N PRO A 100 7.56 -15.01 -15.82
CA PRO A 100 8.62 -15.58 -16.67
C PRO A 100 9.44 -14.50 -17.38
N SER A 101 8.85 -13.33 -17.58
CA SER A 101 9.49 -12.14 -18.09
C SER A 101 9.01 -10.94 -17.30
N PRO A 102 9.80 -9.87 -17.28
CA PRO A 102 9.57 -8.91 -16.24
C PRO A 102 8.71 -7.77 -16.82
N GLY A 103 7.52 -7.61 -16.25
CA GLY A 103 6.38 -6.99 -16.91
C GLY A 103 6.26 -5.48 -16.74
N PHE A 104 7.09 -4.86 -15.90
CA PHE A 104 7.00 -3.43 -15.56
C PHE A 104 7.51 -2.48 -16.64
N TYR A 105 8.60 -2.80 -17.35
CA TYR A 105 9.26 -1.89 -18.30
C TYR A 105 8.56 -1.85 -19.67
N ASN A 106 7.29 -1.47 -19.67
CA ASN A 106 6.54 -1.07 -20.86
C ASN A 106 5.81 0.25 -20.57
N GLU A 107 5.41 0.96 -21.63
CA GLU A 107 4.80 2.29 -21.52
C GLU A 107 3.57 2.29 -20.60
N TYR A 108 2.72 1.27 -20.72
CA TYR A 108 1.50 1.15 -19.94
C TYR A 108 1.77 0.99 -18.43
N ASN A 109 2.59 0.00 -18.04
CA ASN A 109 2.88 -0.26 -16.62
C ASN A 109 3.80 0.81 -16.00
N TYR A 110 4.74 1.34 -16.76
CA TYR A 110 5.59 2.44 -16.33
C TYR A 110 4.74 3.71 -16.11
N GLY A 111 3.86 4.03 -17.06
CA GLY A 111 2.93 5.15 -16.97
C GLY A 111 1.99 5.05 -15.77
N ARG A 112 1.45 3.85 -15.48
CA ARG A 112 0.70 3.60 -14.24
C ARG A 112 1.55 3.85 -12.99
N GLY A 113 2.81 3.42 -13.00
CA GLY A 113 3.74 3.69 -11.91
C GLY A 113 3.96 5.19 -11.66
N VAL A 114 4.11 5.99 -12.71
CA VAL A 114 4.24 7.46 -12.58
C VAL A 114 2.97 8.07 -11.99
N LYS A 115 1.79 7.70 -12.50
CA LYS A 115 0.51 8.19 -11.97
C LYS A 115 0.31 7.82 -10.50
N PHE A 116 0.69 6.59 -10.12
CA PHE A 116 0.59 6.15 -8.74
C PHE A 116 1.50 6.96 -7.81
N LEU A 117 2.74 7.23 -8.23
CA LEU A 117 3.63 8.10 -7.45
C LEU A 117 3.07 9.52 -7.32
N GLN A 118 2.45 10.07 -8.38
CA GLN A 118 1.75 11.36 -8.30
C GLN A 118 0.59 11.32 -7.30
N TYR A 119 -0.20 10.24 -7.29
CA TYR A 119 -1.29 10.04 -6.35
C TYR A 119 -0.78 9.96 -4.89
N LEU A 120 0.29 9.19 -4.62
CA LEU A 120 0.90 9.14 -3.28
C LEU A 120 1.43 10.50 -2.83
N THR A 121 2.09 11.24 -3.72
CA THR A 121 2.56 12.61 -3.43
C THR A 121 1.38 13.51 -3.08
N LYS A 122 0.29 13.47 -3.85
CA LYS A 122 -0.91 14.26 -3.58
C LYS A 122 -1.50 13.91 -2.21
N LEU A 123 -1.66 12.62 -1.92
CA LEU A 123 -2.20 12.14 -0.65
C LEU A 123 -1.36 12.64 0.54
N ALA A 124 -0.04 12.56 0.44
CA ALA A 124 0.87 13.04 1.50
C ALA A 124 0.78 14.56 1.72
N HIS A 125 0.57 15.37 0.68
CA HIS A 125 0.49 16.83 0.79
C HIS A 125 -0.89 17.36 1.18
N GLU A 126 -1.95 16.56 0.99
CA GLU A 126 -3.33 16.98 1.27
C GLU A 126 -3.88 16.46 2.60
N ARG A 127 -3.21 15.49 3.24
CA ARG A 127 -3.66 14.85 4.48
C ARG A 127 -2.74 15.22 5.65
N PRO A 128 -3.22 15.98 6.65
CA PRO A 128 -2.42 16.34 7.83
C PRO A 128 -1.86 15.13 8.58
N GLU A 129 -2.56 14.00 8.56
CA GLU A 129 -2.11 12.74 9.17
C GLU A 129 -0.78 12.23 8.57
N MET A 130 -0.44 12.69 7.36
CA MET A 130 0.73 12.29 6.60
C MET A 130 1.85 13.35 6.60
N GLU A 131 1.83 14.31 7.54
CA GLU A 131 2.84 15.37 7.63
C GLU A 131 4.30 14.86 7.72
N ASN A 132 4.51 13.69 8.32
CA ASN A 132 5.85 13.09 8.47
C ASN A 132 6.24 12.15 7.31
N VAL A 133 5.50 12.14 6.21
CA VAL A 133 5.84 11.43 4.96
C VAL A 133 6.87 12.18 4.14
#